data_AF-A0A7X7IU46-F1
#
_entry.id   AF-A0A7X7IU46-F1
#
_cell.length_a   1.000
_cell.length_b   1.000
_cell.length_c   1.000
_cell.angle_alpha   90.00
_cell.angle_beta   90.00
_cell.angle_gamma   90.00
#
_symmetry.space_group_name_H-M   'P 1'
#
loop_
_entity.id
_entity.type
_entity.pdbx_description
1 polymer ?
#
loop_
_entity_poly.entity_id
_entity_poly.type
_entity_poly.pdbx_seq_one_letter_code
_entity_poly.pdbx_strand_id
1 'polypeptide(L)'
;MKLCETCGNPVPDDVGVCPFCGGAQHAPPSRRVRNRVETVNLEAGLPTVEAGLERLQGELASARLRGVSVLRVIHGWGSSGRGGRLCDACRAFLERERQAGRVKAVLPGDGYSRMTVAARDLLARCPSLRTSERADALNPGITFVELR
;
A
#
# COMPACT_ATOMS: atom_id res chain seq x y z
N MET A 1 -12.45 27.50 -3.61
CA MET A 1 -13.89 27.80 -3.54
C MET A 1 -14.31 28.24 -4.93
N LYS A 2 -15.40 27.67 -5.46
CA LYS A 2 -15.97 28.00 -6.77
C LYS A 2 -17.42 28.44 -6.63
N LEU A 3 -17.98 29.06 -7.66
CA LEU A 3 -19.41 29.34 -7.72
C LEU A 3 -20.16 28.14 -8.28
N CYS A 4 -21.34 27.85 -7.73
CA CYS A 4 -22.22 26.84 -8.27
C CYS A 4 -22.67 27.22 -9.69
N GLU A 5 -22.48 26.31 -10.64
CA GLU A 5 -22.84 26.49 -12.06
C GLU A 5 -24.36 26.61 -12.29
N THR A 6 -25.18 26.27 -11.29
CA THR A 6 -26.65 26.32 -11.36
C THR A 6 -27.23 27.50 -10.58
N CYS A 7 -26.82 27.72 -9.33
CA CYS A 7 -27.45 28.70 -8.44
C CYS A 7 -26.51 29.84 -7.99
N GLY A 8 -25.25 29.86 -8.42
CA GLY A 8 -24.30 30.93 -8.12
C GLY A 8 -23.77 30.99 -6.68
N ASN A 9 -24.22 30.13 -5.78
CA ASN A 9 -23.70 30.10 -4.40
C ASN A 9 -22.24 29.61 -4.34
N PRO A 10 -21.42 30.14 -3.42
CA PRO A 10 -20.06 29.65 -3.21
C PRO A 10 -20.07 28.24 -2.62
N VAL A 11 -19.34 27.33 -3.25
CA VAL A 11 -19.18 25.93 -2.86
C VAL A 11 -17.70 25.53 -2.85
N PRO A 12 -17.29 24.47 -2.11
CA PRO A 12 -15.93 23.94 -2.19
C PRO A 12 -15.58 23.47 -3.60
N ASP A 13 -14.29 23.45 -3.96
CA ASP A 13 -13.87 23.12 -5.34
C ASP A 13 -14.11 21.65 -5.71
N ASP A 14 -14.19 20.77 -4.72
CA ASP A 14 -14.26 19.32 -4.86
C ASP A 14 -15.68 18.74 -4.79
N VAL A 15 -16.71 19.57 -4.58
CA VAL A 15 -18.10 19.06 -4.53
C VAL A 15 -18.64 18.78 -5.93
N GLY A 16 -19.21 17.59 -6.10
CA GLY A 16 -19.94 17.18 -7.30
C GLY A 16 -21.43 17.54 -7.29
N VAL A 17 -21.97 17.92 -6.13
CA VAL A 17 -23.38 18.32 -5.94
C VAL A 17 -23.42 19.54 -5.05
N CYS A 18 -24.15 20.58 -5.47
CA CYS A 18 -24.32 21.80 -4.69
C CYS A 18 -25.22 21.54 -3.46
N PRO A 19 -24.79 21.88 -2.23
CA PRO A 19 -25.59 21.66 -1.02
C PRO A 19 -26.79 22.60 -0.91
N PHE A 20 -26.83 23.69 -1.69
CA PHE A 20 -27.89 24.69 -1.65
C PHE A 20 -29.05 24.36 -2.60
N CYS A 21 -28.76 23.87 -3.81
CA CYS A 21 -29.77 23.68 -4.86
C CYS A 21 -29.82 22.26 -5.43
N GLY A 22 -28.92 21.35 -5.03
CA GLY A 22 -28.85 19.99 -5.54
C GLY A 22 -28.32 19.85 -6.97
N GLY A 23 -27.91 20.95 -7.63
CA GLY A 23 -27.40 20.93 -8.99
C GLY A 23 -26.06 20.18 -9.10
N ALA A 24 -25.91 19.33 -10.12
CA ALA A 24 -24.65 18.67 -10.44
C ALA A 24 -23.57 19.71 -10.80
N GLN A 25 -22.36 19.52 -10.31
CA GLN A 25 -21.25 20.45 -10.47
C GLN A 25 -20.06 19.76 -11.14
N HIS A 26 -19.27 20.50 -11.92
CA HIS A 26 -18.01 20.01 -12.45
C HIS A 26 -16.98 19.94 -11.32
N ALA A 27 -16.96 18.83 -10.59
CA ALA A 27 -15.86 18.54 -9.68
C ALA A 27 -14.65 18.12 -10.53
N PRO A 28 -13.43 18.59 -10.23
CA PRO A 28 -12.24 17.94 -10.76
C PRO A 28 -12.37 16.45 -10.46
N PRO A 29 -11.91 15.56 -11.36
CA PRO A 29 -11.97 14.14 -11.09
C PRO A 29 -11.41 13.96 -9.69
N SER A 30 -12.23 13.37 -8.80
CA SER A 30 -11.76 12.97 -7.47
C SER A 30 -10.36 12.44 -7.71
N ARG A 31 -9.36 12.96 -6.97
CA ARG A 31 -8.13 12.21 -6.78
C ARG A 31 -8.59 10.93 -6.07
N ARG A 32 -9.22 10.01 -6.80
CA ARG A 32 -9.23 8.60 -6.50
C ARG A 32 -7.75 8.38 -6.38
N VAL A 33 -7.29 8.27 -5.15
CA VAL A 33 -5.93 7.85 -4.88
C VAL A 33 -5.90 6.54 -5.64
N ARG A 34 -5.30 6.55 -6.83
CA ARG A 34 -4.99 5.34 -7.55
C ARG A 34 -3.96 4.76 -6.65
N ASN A 35 -4.43 3.97 -5.68
CA ASN A 35 -3.59 3.39 -4.66
C ASN A 35 -2.80 2.32 -5.38
N ARG A 36 -1.73 2.80 -6.03
CA ARG A 36 -0.93 2.01 -6.93
C ARG A 36 -0.27 0.97 -6.06
N VAL A 37 -0.61 -0.28 -6.33
CA VAL A 37 0.03 -1.43 -5.72
C VAL A 37 1.09 -1.90 -6.67
N GLU A 38 2.28 -2.15 -6.16
CA GLU A 38 3.33 -2.80 -6.92
C GLU A 38 3.88 -4.00 -6.19
N THR A 39 4.57 -4.86 -6.93
CA THR A 39 5.15 -6.09 -6.39
C THR A 39 6.62 -6.11 -6.65
N VAL A 40 7.40 -6.39 -5.61
CA VAL A 40 8.82 -6.67 -5.71
C VAL A 40 9.06 -8.12 -5.29
N ASN A 41 9.79 -8.86 -6.12
CA ASN A 41 10.25 -10.20 -5.78
C ASN A 41 11.73 -10.15 -5.33
N LEU A 42 11.95 -10.26 -4.02
CA LEU A 42 13.27 -10.27 -3.39
C LEU A 42 13.92 -11.65 -3.39
N GLU A 43 13.16 -12.75 -3.47
CA GLU A 43 13.74 -14.10 -3.55
C GLU A 43 14.29 -14.42 -4.95
N ALA A 44 13.91 -13.63 -5.96
CA ALA A 44 14.41 -13.77 -7.32
C ALA A 44 15.94 -13.68 -7.36
N GLY A 45 16.58 -14.72 -7.90
CA GLY A 45 18.03 -14.83 -7.98
C GLY A 45 18.71 -15.39 -6.73
N LEU A 46 17.95 -15.84 -5.72
CA LEU A 46 18.45 -16.42 -4.47
C LEU A 46 19.54 -15.56 -3.79
N PRO A 47 19.26 -14.28 -3.50
CA PRO A 47 20.28 -13.39 -2.97
C PRO A 47 20.69 -13.77 -1.54
N THR A 48 21.82 -13.20 -1.10
CA THR A 48 22.14 -13.17 0.34
C THR A 48 21.15 -12.27 1.09
N VAL A 49 21.15 -12.37 2.42
CA VAL A 49 20.28 -11.52 3.26
C VAL A 49 20.63 -10.05 3.08
N GLU A 50 21.90 -9.72 3.02
CA GLU A 50 22.42 -8.36 2.86
C GLU A 50 21.97 -7.77 1.52
N ALA A 51 22.17 -8.49 0.42
CA ALA A 51 21.75 -8.07 -0.91
C ALA A 51 20.21 -7.93 -1.01
N GLY A 52 19.47 -8.84 -0.37
CA GLY A 52 18.01 -8.76 -0.30
C GLY A 52 17.51 -7.52 0.46
N LEU A 53 18.17 -7.15 1.57
CA LEU A 53 17.83 -5.95 2.35
C LEU A 53 18.21 -4.66 1.63
N GLU A 54 19.38 -4.61 0.98
CA GLU A 54 19.78 -3.47 0.15
C GLU A 54 18.78 -3.23 -0.98
N ARG A 55 18.37 -4.31 -1.67
CA ARG A 55 17.33 -4.25 -2.69
C ARG A 55 16.00 -3.76 -2.12
N LEU A 56 15.56 -4.30 -0.97
CA LEU A 56 14.32 -3.86 -0.32
C LEU A 56 14.36 -2.36 0.00
N GLN A 57 15.47 -1.85 0.53
CA GLN A 57 15.62 -0.43 0.81
C GLN A 57 15.52 0.43 -0.46
N GLY A 58 16.21 0.04 -1.54
CA GLY A 58 16.16 0.73 -2.83
C GLY A 58 14.76 0.73 -3.45
N GLU A 59 14.03 -0.38 -3.32
CA GLU A 59 12.67 -0.54 -3.85
C GLU A 59 11.66 0.29 -3.06
N LEU A 60 11.78 0.38 -1.74
CA LEU A 60 10.98 1.30 -0.94
C LEU A 60 11.22 2.76 -1.31
N ALA A 61 12.46 3.17 -1.55
CA ALA A 61 12.79 4.52 -2.00
C ALA A 61 12.21 4.80 -3.39
N SER A 62 12.45 3.90 -4.34
CA SER A 62 11.99 4.01 -5.73
C SER A 62 10.47 3.99 -5.85
N ALA A 63 9.78 3.17 -5.05
CA ALA A 63 8.32 3.10 -5.02
C ALA A 63 7.69 4.42 -4.56
N ARG A 64 8.27 5.07 -3.54
CA ARG A 64 7.83 6.41 -3.09
C ARG A 64 7.94 7.44 -4.20
N LEU A 65 9.09 7.50 -4.89
CA LEU A 65 9.30 8.42 -6.02
C LEU A 65 8.29 8.20 -7.16
N ARG A 66 7.82 6.97 -7.34
CA ARG A 66 6.84 6.58 -8.37
C ARG A 66 5.39 6.72 -7.93
N GLY A 67 5.13 7.25 -6.74
CA GLY A 67 3.80 7.44 -6.18
C GLY A 67 3.07 6.12 -5.89
N VAL A 68 3.80 5.05 -5.60
CA VAL A 68 3.23 3.77 -5.16
C VAL A 68 2.67 3.94 -3.75
N SER A 69 1.46 3.45 -3.52
CA SER A 69 0.81 3.54 -2.20
C SER A 69 1.08 2.31 -1.35
N VAL A 70 1.12 1.12 -1.98
CA VAL A 70 1.43 -0.14 -1.29
C VAL A 70 2.45 -0.92 -2.10
N LEU A 71 3.53 -1.34 -1.46
CA LEU A 71 4.49 -2.29 -2.01
C LEU A 71 4.20 -3.69 -1.43
N ARG A 72 3.86 -4.65 -2.29
CA ARG A 72 3.79 -6.08 -1.98
C ARG A 72 5.18 -6.68 -2.15
N VAL A 73 5.81 -7.00 -1.04
CA VAL A 73 7.15 -7.60 -1.00
C VAL A 73 7.01 -9.11 -0.95
N ILE A 74 7.55 -9.82 -1.94
CA ILE A 74 7.71 -11.28 -1.91
C ILE A 74 9.13 -11.56 -1.44
N HIS A 75 9.27 -12.10 -0.24
CA HIS A 75 10.56 -12.42 0.38
C HIS A 75 10.75 -13.94 0.62
N GLY A 76 9.73 -14.73 0.31
CA GLY A 76 9.75 -16.19 0.39
C GLY A 76 9.25 -16.74 1.72
N TRP A 77 8.90 -18.03 1.74
CA TRP A 77 8.08 -18.60 2.83
C TRP A 77 8.78 -18.81 4.17
N GLY A 78 10.09 -18.56 4.25
CA GLY A 78 10.81 -18.70 5.49
C GLY A 78 10.88 -20.16 6.00
N SER A 79 11.43 -21.09 5.21
CA SER A 79 11.77 -22.45 5.72
C SER A 79 13.25 -22.50 6.11
N SER A 80 13.57 -23.30 7.13
CA SER A 80 14.78 -23.38 7.98
C SER A 80 16.16 -23.52 7.29
N GLY A 81 16.23 -23.39 5.96
CA GLY A 81 17.48 -23.26 5.20
C GLY A 81 17.92 -21.79 5.00
N ARG A 82 18.84 -21.56 4.06
CA ARG A 82 19.37 -20.22 3.73
C ARG A 82 18.28 -19.20 3.34
N GLY A 83 17.17 -19.64 2.73
CA GLY A 83 16.02 -18.79 2.37
C GLY A 83 15.19 -18.32 3.58
N GLY A 84 15.26 -19.03 4.71
CA GLY A 84 14.60 -18.68 5.98
C GLY A 84 14.97 -17.28 6.48
N ARG A 85 16.26 -16.98 6.42
CA ARG A 85 16.85 -15.77 7.01
C ARG A 85 16.42 -14.48 6.32
N LEU A 86 16.10 -14.56 5.02
CA LEU A 86 15.69 -13.36 4.27
C LEU A 86 14.31 -12.89 4.72
N CYS A 87 13.36 -13.81 4.94
CA CYS A 87 12.03 -13.48 5.44
C CYS A 87 12.12 -12.76 6.80
N ASP A 88 12.84 -13.35 7.76
CA ASP A 88 13.00 -12.79 9.10
C ASP A 88 13.69 -11.42 9.07
N ALA A 89 14.76 -11.30 8.27
CA ALA A 89 15.48 -10.04 8.10
C ALA A 89 14.60 -8.95 7.46
N CYS A 90 13.83 -9.28 6.42
CA CYS A 90 12.90 -8.36 5.77
C CYS A 90 11.83 -7.88 6.76
N ARG A 91 11.19 -8.81 7.48
CA ARG A 91 10.16 -8.47 8.48
C ARG A 91 10.72 -7.57 9.58
N ALA A 92 11.89 -7.92 10.13
CA ALA A 92 12.56 -7.11 11.15
C ALA A 92 12.95 -5.73 10.64
N PHE A 93 13.46 -5.63 9.40
CA PHE A 93 13.77 -4.36 8.76
C PHE A 93 12.53 -3.48 8.59
N LEU A 94 11.45 -4.03 8.01
CA LEU A 94 10.21 -3.29 7.76
C LEU A 94 9.57 -2.79 9.05
N GLU A 95 9.61 -3.60 10.11
CA GLU A 95 9.10 -3.19 11.41
C GLU A 95 9.92 -2.01 11.99
N ARG A 96 11.26 -2.02 11.85
CA ARG A 96 12.09 -0.85 12.21
C ARG A 96 11.75 0.38 11.38
N GLU A 97 11.52 0.23 10.07
CA GLU A 97 11.08 1.33 9.20
C GLU A 97 9.72 1.90 9.63
N ARG A 98 8.80 1.03 10.08
CA ARG A 98 7.47 1.43 10.59
C ARG A 98 7.61 2.22 11.90
N GLN A 99 8.37 1.69 12.85
CA GLN A 99 8.63 2.32 14.14
C GLN A 99 9.35 3.67 13.98
N ALA A 100 10.26 3.77 13.02
CA ALA A 100 10.94 5.01 12.69
C ALA A 100 10.09 6.00 11.86
N GLY A 101 8.83 5.67 11.56
CA GLY A 101 7.94 6.55 10.79
C GLY A 101 8.32 6.70 9.32
N ARG A 102 9.18 5.84 8.77
CA ARG A 102 9.54 5.87 7.33
C ARG A 102 8.50 5.20 6.45
N VAL A 103 7.76 4.23 6.97
CA VAL A 103 6.57 3.64 6.31
C VAL A 103 5.35 3.79 7.20
N LYS A 104 4.16 3.84 6.60
CA LYS A 104 2.91 4.10 7.31
C LYS A 104 2.40 2.87 8.05
N ALA A 105 2.43 1.71 7.38
CA ALA A 105 2.00 0.44 7.96
C ALA A 105 2.77 -0.72 7.31
N VAL A 106 2.91 -1.81 8.06
CA VAL A 106 3.47 -3.07 7.60
C VAL A 106 2.48 -4.16 7.99
N LEU A 107 2.08 -4.97 7.02
CA LEU A 107 1.16 -6.08 7.21
C LEU A 107 1.77 -7.36 6.62
N PRO A 108 2.32 -8.24 7.48
CA PRO A 108 2.71 -9.59 7.07
C PRO A 108 1.53 -10.33 6.44
N GLY A 109 1.80 -11.14 5.41
CA GLY A 109 0.74 -11.80 4.65
C GLY A 109 -0.01 -12.90 5.42
N ASP A 110 0.59 -13.46 6.47
CA ASP A 110 -0.10 -14.34 7.44
C ASP A 110 -1.19 -13.59 8.23
N GLY A 111 -1.05 -12.28 8.42
CA GLY A 111 -2.08 -11.38 8.95
C GLY A 111 -3.01 -10.81 7.90
N TYR A 112 -2.81 -11.08 6.60
CA TYR A 112 -3.65 -10.57 5.53
C TYR A 112 -4.91 -11.42 5.37
N SER A 113 -5.88 -11.17 6.23
CA SER A 113 -7.21 -11.78 6.21
C SER A 113 -8.26 -10.74 6.54
N ARG A 114 -9.42 -10.79 5.87
CA ARG A 114 -10.58 -9.89 6.13
C ARG A 114 -11.05 -9.90 7.58
N MET A 115 -10.69 -10.93 8.33
CA MET A 115 -11.02 -11.06 9.75
C MET A 115 -10.14 -10.18 10.64
N THR A 116 -8.97 -9.77 10.16
CA THR A 116 -8.06 -8.89 10.90
C THR A 116 -8.42 -7.42 10.70
N VAL A 117 -8.24 -6.61 11.74
CA VAL A 117 -8.42 -5.15 11.67
C VAL A 117 -7.41 -4.54 10.69
N ALA A 118 -6.13 -4.94 10.79
CA ALA A 118 -5.06 -4.39 9.97
C ALA A 118 -5.28 -4.60 8.45
N ALA A 119 -5.76 -5.77 8.03
CA ALA A 119 -6.07 -6.00 6.61
C ALA A 119 -7.29 -5.21 6.15
N ARG A 120 -8.34 -5.10 6.98
CA ARG A 120 -9.54 -4.29 6.65
C ARG A 120 -9.16 -2.82 6.47
N ASP A 121 -8.34 -2.30 7.37
CA ASP A 121 -7.82 -0.94 7.33
C ASP A 121 -6.97 -0.69 6.08
N LEU A 122 -6.07 -1.61 5.74
CA LEU A 122 -5.27 -1.53 4.53
C LEU A 122 -6.15 -1.58 3.26
N LEU A 123 -7.14 -2.47 3.20
CA LEU A 123 -8.07 -2.59 2.07
C LEU A 123 -9.01 -1.39 1.92
N ALA A 124 -9.40 -0.77 3.03
CA ALA A 124 -10.18 0.47 3.01
C ALA A 124 -9.36 1.62 2.43
N ARG A 125 -8.09 1.73 2.83
CA ARG A 125 -7.17 2.76 2.33
C ARG A 125 -6.65 2.48 0.92
N CYS A 126 -6.52 1.21 0.53
CA CYS A 126 -6.00 0.76 -0.76
C CYS A 126 -6.91 -0.29 -1.41
N PRO A 127 -8.06 0.12 -2.02
CA PRO A 127 -9.01 -0.82 -2.62
C PRO A 127 -8.46 -1.65 -3.79
N SER A 128 -7.38 -1.21 -4.44
CA SER A 128 -6.74 -1.95 -5.54
C SER A 128 -6.23 -3.34 -5.14
N LEU A 129 -5.94 -3.55 -3.85
CA LEU A 129 -5.54 -4.86 -3.31
C LEU A 129 -6.65 -5.91 -3.36
N ARG A 130 -7.91 -5.51 -3.53
CA ARG A 130 -9.05 -6.44 -3.64
C ARG A 130 -8.93 -7.39 -4.83
N THR A 131 -8.20 -6.97 -5.87
CA THR A 131 -8.00 -7.77 -7.09
C THR A 131 -7.15 -9.02 -6.83
N SER A 132 -6.18 -8.96 -5.91
CA SER A 132 -5.31 -10.09 -5.53
C SER A 132 -5.63 -10.68 -4.16
N GLU A 133 -6.65 -10.16 -3.47
CA GLU A 133 -6.99 -10.49 -2.08
C GLU A 133 -7.04 -11.99 -1.81
N ARG A 134 -7.73 -12.76 -2.65
CA ARG A 134 -7.88 -14.21 -2.47
C ARG A 134 -6.56 -14.98 -2.63
N ALA A 135 -5.71 -14.55 -3.56
CA ALA A 135 -4.44 -15.23 -3.84
C ALA A 135 -3.36 -14.90 -2.79
N ASP A 136 -3.43 -13.70 -2.23
CA ASP A 136 -2.46 -13.20 -1.26
C ASP A 136 -2.83 -13.54 0.19
N ALA A 137 -4.08 -13.95 0.46
CA ALA A 137 -4.59 -14.20 1.80
C ALA A 137 -3.79 -15.27 2.54
N LEU A 138 -3.42 -14.95 3.79
CA LEU A 138 -2.69 -15.86 4.69
C LEU A 138 -1.37 -16.40 4.09
N ASN A 139 -0.70 -15.63 3.23
CA ASN A 139 0.57 -16.03 2.62
C ASN A 139 1.77 -15.49 3.43
N PRO A 140 2.46 -16.28 4.26
CA PRO A 140 3.60 -15.78 5.03
C PRO A 140 4.80 -15.35 4.18
N GLY A 141 4.88 -15.75 2.90
CA GLY A 141 5.97 -15.39 1.99
C GLY A 141 5.89 -13.98 1.41
N ILE A 142 4.84 -13.23 1.76
CA ILE A 142 4.66 -11.85 1.36
C ILE A 142 4.51 -10.90 2.56
N THR A 143 4.76 -9.63 2.33
CA THR A 143 4.47 -8.55 3.27
C THR A 143 4.02 -7.31 2.52
N PHE A 144 2.92 -6.71 2.94
CA PHE A 144 2.42 -5.46 2.40
C PHE A 144 3.00 -4.29 3.17
N VAL A 145 3.52 -3.29 2.46
CA VAL A 145 4.09 -2.07 3.03
C VAL A 145 3.33 -0.88 2.51
N GLU A 146 2.59 -0.20 3.38
CA GLU A 146 1.92 1.07 3.06
C GLU A 146 2.94 2.21 3.14
N LEU A 147 3.17 2.88 2.02
CA LEU A 147 4.10 3.99 1.89
C LEU A 147 3.47 5.31 2.38
N ARG A 148 4.32 6.29 2.68
CA ARG A 148 3.91 7.66 3.03
C ARG A 148 3.92 8.55 1.80
#